data_AF-A0A817S8C4-F1
#
_entry.id   AF-A0A817S8C4-F1
#
_cell.length_a   1.000
_cell.length_b   1.000
_cell.length_c   1.000
_cell.angle_alpha   90.00
_cell.angle_beta   90.00
_cell.angle_gamma   90.00
#
_symmetry.space_group_name_H-M   'P 1'
#
loop_
_entity.id
_entity.type
_entity.pdbx_description
1 polymer ?
#
loop_
_entity_poly.entity_id
_entity_poly.type
_entity_poly.pdbx_seq_one_letter_code
_entity_poly.pdbx_strand_id
1 'polypeptide(L)' 'MMDVIKAWVDGQSFASICKMTSIYEGSVVRCIRRLEELLRQMCCAAKAIGNSELEVKFTEGTQKIKRDIVFAASLYL' A
#
# COMPACT_ATOMS: atom_id res chain seq x y z
N MET A 1 -9.56 -9.07 -0.19
CA MET A 1 -8.32 -8.27 -0.34
C MET A 1 -8.57 -6.79 -0.08
N MET A 2 -9.69 -6.22 -0.53
CA MET A 2 -10.08 -4.85 -0.16
C MET A 2 -10.13 -4.64 1.36
N ASP A 3 -10.76 -5.54 2.12
CA ASP A 3 -10.88 -5.41 3.59
C ASP A 3 -9.52 -5.47 4.29
N VAL A 4 -8.63 -6.33 3.77
CA VAL A 4 -7.25 -6.50 4.24
C VAL A 4 -6.45 -5.21 4.04
N ILE A 5 -6.53 -4.60 2.85
CA ILE A 5 -5.86 -3.33 2.57
C ILE A 5 -6.47 -2.20 3.41
N LYS A 6 -7.80 -2.16 3.55
CA LYS A 6 -8.48 -1.13 4.34
C LYS A 6 -8.03 -1.20 5.81
N ALA A 7 -8.04 -2.40 6.40
CA ALA A 7 -7.50 -2.63 7.74
C ALA A 7 -6.02 -2.20 7.86
N TRP A 8 -5.21 -2.46 6.82
CA TRP A 8 -3.82 -1.99 6.77
C TRP A 8 -3.69 -0.46 6.71
N VAL A 9 -4.53 0.23 5.94
CA VAL A 9 -4.49 1.70 5.87
C VAL A 9 -5.02 2.33 7.16
N ASP A 10 -5.91 1.64 7.88
CA ASP A 10 -6.49 2.07 9.16
C ASP A 10 -5.57 1.82 10.37
N GLY A 11 -4.37 1.27 10.16
CA GLY A 11 -3.36 1.13 11.21
C GLY A 11 -3.36 -0.20 11.97
N GLN A 12 -4.17 -1.20 11.57
CA GLN A 12 -4.17 -2.53 12.20
C GLN A 12 -2.79 -3.21 12.14
N SER A 13 -2.45 -4.04 13.13
CA SER A 13 -1.19 -4.79 13.09
C SER A 13 -1.15 -5.80 11.93
N PHE A 14 0.04 -6.09 11.39
CA PHE A 14 0.17 -7.11 10.34
C PHE A 14 -0.35 -8.47 10.79
N ALA A 15 -0.10 -8.85 12.05
CA ALA A 15 -0.59 -10.10 12.63
C ALA A 15 -2.12 -10.19 12.65
N SER A 16 -2.83 -9.09 12.94
CA SER A 16 -4.30 -9.05 12.85
C SER A 16 -4.78 -9.28 11.42
N ILE A 17 -4.11 -8.65 10.45
CA ILE A 17 -4.48 -8.70 9.04
C ILE A 17 -4.23 -10.10 8.44
N CYS A 18 -3.15 -10.75 8.84
CA CYS A 18 -2.89 -12.15 8.48
C CYS A 18 -3.99 -13.10 8.97
N LYS A 19 -4.65 -12.80 10.10
CA LYS A 19 -5.77 -13.61 10.60
C LYS A 19 -7.09 -13.36 9.85
N MET A 20 -7.23 -12.22 9.16
CA MET A 20 -8.44 -11.88 8.40
C MET A 20 -8.53 -12.60 7.05
N THR A 21 -7.44 -13.22 6.60
CA THR A 21 -7.36 -13.84 5.27
C THR A 21 -6.65 -15.19 5.34
N SER A 22 -7.03 -16.14 4.50
CA SER A 22 -6.34 -17.44 4.35
C SER A 22 -5.19 -17.39 3.34
N ILE A 23 -4.84 -16.20 2.83
CA ILE A 23 -3.76 -15.99 1.87
C ILE A 23 -2.42 -15.91 2.61
N TYR A 24 -1.39 -16.54 2.05
CA TYR A 24 -0.01 -16.46 2.56
C TYR A 24 0.47 -15.02 2.74
N GLU A 25 1.20 -14.77 3.84
CA GLU A 25 1.69 -13.47 4.27
C GLU A 25 2.57 -12.82 3.21
N GLY A 26 3.47 -13.59 2.60
CA GLY A 26 4.33 -13.09 1.52
C GLY A 26 3.55 -12.65 0.27
N SER A 27 2.39 -13.25 0.00
CA SER A 27 1.50 -12.81 -1.08
C SER A 27 0.78 -11.52 -0.71
N VAL A 28 0.38 -11.34 0.56
CA VAL A 28 -0.18 -10.08 1.06
C VAL A 28 0.85 -8.95 0.95
N VAL A 29 2.09 -9.16 1.41
CA VAL A 29 3.18 -8.18 1.31
C VAL A 29 3.45 -7.79 -0.14
N ARG A 30 3.54 -8.78 -1.06
CA ARG A 30 3.72 -8.49 -2.49
C ARG A 30 2.56 -7.69 -3.08
N CYS A 31 1.32 -8.00 -2.71
CA CYS A 31 0.16 -7.24 -3.15
C CYS A 31 0.18 -5.79 -2.66
N ILE A 32 0.54 -5.54 -1.40
CA ILE A 32 0.63 -4.18 -0.86
C ILE A 32 1.75 -3.39 -1.54
N ARG A 33 2.92 -4.00 -1.78
CA ARG A 33 4.01 -3.36 -2.52
C ARG A 33 3.62 -3.04 -3.97
N ARG A 34 2.92 -3.94 -4.65
CA ARG A 34 2.38 -3.70 -6.00
C ARG A 34 1.35 -2.56 -6.01
N LEU A 35 0.52 -2.45 -4.97
CA LEU A 35 -0.44 -1.38 -4.84
C LEU A 35 0.25 -0.02 -4.61
N GLU A 36 1.32 0.03 -3.83
CA GLU A 36 2.10 1.27 -3.65
C GLU A 36 2.70 1.76 -4.97
N GLU A 37 3.30 0.86 -5.74
CA GLU A 37 3.83 1.20 -7.07
C GLU A 37 2.73 1.71 -8.00
N LEU A 38 1.55 1.07 -8.00
CA LEU A 38 0.39 1.53 -8.77
C LEU A 38 -0.03 2.94 -8.36
N LEU A 39 -0.12 3.24 -7.07
CA LEU A 39 -0.50 4.58 -6.59
C LEU A 39 0.51 5.65 -7.01
N ARG A 40 1.80 5.32 -7.02
CA ARG A 40 2.85 6.21 -7.52
C ARG A 40 2.67 6.51 -9.01
N GLN A 41 2.37 5.50 -9.81
CA GLN A 41 2.11 5.68 -11.25
C GLN A 41 0.85 6.53 -11.48
N MET A 42 -0.20 6.30 -10.69
CA MET A 42 -1.43 7.10 -10.74
C MET A 42 -1.21 8.56 -10.32
N CYS A 43 -0.30 8.82 -9.37
CA CYS A 43 0.10 10.18 -9.01
C CYS A 43 0.74 10.91 -10.20
N CYS A 44 1.66 10.25 -10.92
CA CYS A 44 2.26 10.80 -12.14
C CYS A 44 1.22 11.04 -13.23
N ALA A 45 0.26 10.13 -13.41
CA ALA A 45 -0.82 10.28 -14.37
C ALA A 45 -1.76 11.45 -14.01
N ALA A 46 -2.14 11.59 -12.74
CA ALA A 46 -2.96 12.70 -12.26
C ALA A 46 -2.28 14.06 -12.50
N LYS A 47 -0.97 14.12 -12.25
CA LYS A 47 -0.15 15.30 -12.54
C LYS A 47 -0.11 15.63 -14.04
N ALA A 48 0.04 14.63 -14.91
CA ALA A 48 0.03 14.83 -16.36
C ALA A 48 -1.33 15.32 -16.89
N ILE A 49 -2.43 14.90 -16.26
CA ILE A 49 -3.80 15.37 -16.56
C ILE A 49 -4.04 16.79 -16.04
N GLY A 50 -3.26 17.26 -15.07
CA GLY A 50 -3.45 18.55 -14.40
C GLY A 50 -4.52 18.52 -13.30
N ASN A 51 -4.84 17.35 -12.76
CA ASN A 51 -5.81 17.21 -11.66
C ASN A 51 -5.09 17.11 -10.31
N SER A 52 -4.92 18.27 -9.66
CA SER A 52 -4.23 18.39 -8.37
C SER A 52 -4.98 17.70 -7.22
N GLU A 53 -6.31 17.59 -7.27
CA GLU A 53 -7.06 16.90 -6.21
C GLU A 53 -6.76 15.40 -6.20
N LEU A 54 -6.68 14.78 -7.39
CA LEU A 54 -6.30 13.38 -7.53
C LEU A 54 -4.83 13.14 -7.14
N GLU A 55 -3.93 14.05 -7.52
CA GLU A 55 -2.51 13.99 -7.11
C GLU A 55 -2.36 13.95 -5.58
N VAL A 56 -3.04 14.84 -4.87
CA VAL A 56 -3.02 14.88 -3.39
C VAL A 56 -3.60 13.58 -2.81
N LYS A 57 -4.75 13.11 -3.29
CA LYS A 57 -5.37 11.86 -2.81
C LYS A 57 -4.45 10.65 -2.99
N PHE A 58 -3.78 10.51 -4.13
CA PHE A 58 -2.85 9.41 -4.38
C PHE A 58 -1.58 9.52 -3.52
N THR A 59 -1.10 10.74 -3.28
CA THR A 59 0.04 10.99 -2.41
C THR A 59 -0.27 10.62 -0.95
N GLU A 60 -1.42 11.04 -0.42
CA GLU A 60 -1.88 10.68 0.93
C GLU A 60 -2.07 9.17 1.08
N GLY A 61 -2.69 8.51 0.08
CA GLY A 61 -2.86 7.06 0.08
C GLY A 61 -1.54 6.31 0.11
N THR A 62 -0.55 6.78 -0.65
CA THR A 62 0.81 6.22 -0.68
C THR A 62 1.50 6.31 0.68
N GLN A 63 1.36 7.44 1.38
CA GLN A 63 1.94 7.64 2.71
C GLN A 63 1.33 6.68 3.75
N LYS A 64 0.01 6.47 3.74
CA LYS A 64 -0.65 5.56 4.70
C LYS A 64 -0.29 4.10 4.51
N ILE A 65 0.00 3.69 3.27
CA ILE A 65 0.36 2.30 2.95
C ILE A 65 1.80 1.96 3.36
N LYS A 66 2.71 2.94 3.29
CA LYS A 66 4.13 2.78 3.62
C LYS A 66 4.37 2.71 5.12
N ARG A 67 4.32 1.51 5.68
CA ARG A 67 4.67 1.27 7.07
C ARG A 67 5.26 -0.12 7.30
N ASP A 68 6.04 -0.22 8.38
CA ASP A 68 6.37 -1.48 9.05
C ASP A 68 7.00 -2.57 8.17
N ILE A 69 6.83 -3.83 8.57
CA ILE A 69 7.38 -5.04 7.95
C ILE A 69 7.16 -5.16 6.43
N VAL A 70 6.12 -4.54 5.87
CA VAL A 70 5.83 -4.58 4.42
C VAL A 70 6.91 -3.87 3.60
N PHE A 71 7.62 -2.90 4.20
CA PHE A 71 8.69 -2.12 3.59
C PHE A 71 10.05 -2.32 4.29
N ALA A 72 10.24 -3.45 4.98
CA ALA A 72 11.54 -3.80 5.56
C ALA A 72 12.64 -3.87 4.47
N ALA A 73 13.84 -3.42 4.82
CA ALA A 73 14.98 -3.44 3.92
C ALA A 73 15.38 -4.87 3.54
N SER A 74 15.90 -5.03 2.32
CA SER A 74 16.56 -6.28 1.92
C SER A 74 17.76 -6.56 2.81
N LEU A 75 18.05 -7.84 3.06
CA LEU A 75 19.26 -8.26 3.78
C LEU A 75 20.50 -8.24 2.88
N TYR A 76 20.32 -8.14 1.56
CA TYR A 76 21.38 -7.90 0.59
C TYR A 76 21.50 -6.38 0.38
N LEU A 77 22.31 -5.72 1.22
CA LEU A 77 22.73 -4.33 1.04
C LEU A 77 23.90 -4.26 0.05
#